data_AF-A0A653X517-F1
#
_entry.id   AF-A0A653X517-F1
#
_cell.length_a   1.000
_cell.length_b   1.000
_cell.length_c   1.000
_cell.angle_alpha   90.00
_cell.angle_beta   90.00
_cell.angle_gamma   90.00
#
_symmetry.space_group_name_H-M   'P 1'
#
loop_
_entity.id
_entity.type
_entity.pdbx_description
1 polymer ?
#
loop_
_entity_poly.entity_id
_entity_poly.type
_entity_poly.pdbx_seq_one_letter_code
_entity_poly.pdbx_strand_id
1 'polypeptide(L)'
;MKMLVALASVLSIAFTLSNACANQVAESTKRKNAEANASAETKPHIEVTLDSLTNYQVNNDRMVSSGLPSAAHFQLLKDEGISRVIDLIPGERGQEKLMVEALSLDYHNIQVEWEHPTLANFKDYTGYMAQENSTDDKVLTHCKLNWRGAVFTYLYRITALGESELLAKQDLLAIWQPNQTWFQFINTVIDDFNQTHNAQLVTSVTPQVEPLEQ
;
A
#
# COMPACT_ATOMS: atom_id res chain seq x y z
N MET A 1 99.93 13.80 41.16
CA MET A 1 100.36 12.83 42.19
C MET A 1 99.09 12.22 42.78
N LYS A 2 98.65 11.09 42.19
CA LYS A 2 98.49 9.77 42.82
C LYS A 2 97.40 9.65 43.91
N MET A 3 96.45 8.74 43.60
CA MET A 3 95.83 7.72 44.48
C MET A 3 94.71 8.21 45.42
N LEU A 4 93.64 7.48 45.75
CA LEU A 4 93.19 6.08 45.57
C LEU A 4 91.66 6.06 45.87
N VAL A 5 90.80 5.48 45.02
CA VAL A 5 90.03 4.20 45.19
C VAL A 5 89.06 4.09 46.39
N ALA A 6 87.77 3.88 46.08
CA ALA A 6 86.87 2.84 46.64
C ALA A 6 85.62 2.77 45.73
N LEU A 7 85.46 1.81 44.81
CA LEU A 7 84.93 0.43 44.98
C LEU A 7 83.56 0.33 45.69
N ALA A 8 82.50 0.23 44.89
CA ALA A 8 81.38 -0.67 45.19
C ALA A 8 80.68 -1.07 43.87
N SER A 9 80.86 -2.34 43.53
CA SER A 9 80.28 -3.09 42.44
C SER A 9 78.78 -3.34 42.65
N VAL A 10 77.95 -3.12 41.62
CA VAL A 10 76.76 -3.96 41.39
C VAL A 10 76.61 -4.23 39.90
N LEU A 11 76.59 -5.52 39.63
CA LEU A 11 76.35 -6.26 38.40
C LEU A 11 74.94 -5.99 37.85
N SER A 12 74.78 -5.77 36.54
CA SER A 12 73.99 -6.67 35.66
C SER A 12 73.49 -6.03 34.35
N ILE A 13 73.94 -6.64 33.25
CA ILE A 13 73.15 -7.15 32.12
C ILE A 13 72.40 -6.12 31.24
N ALA A 14 72.96 -5.93 30.05
CA ALA A 14 72.25 -5.41 28.89
C ALA A 14 71.13 -6.35 28.44
N PHE A 15 69.95 -5.82 28.14
CA PHE A 15 69.01 -6.44 27.21
C PHE A 15 68.30 -5.36 26.41
N THR A 16 68.70 -5.24 25.14
CA THR A 16 67.89 -4.66 24.07
C THR A 16 66.67 -5.54 23.87
N LEU A 17 65.49 -5.08 24.27
CA LEU A 17 64.23 -5.74 23.94
C LEU A 17 63.55 -5.03 22.76
N SER A 18 63.72 -5.73 21.65
CA SER A 18 63.02 -5.67 20.38
C SER A 18 61.59 -5.14 20.47
N ASN A 19 61.30 -4.20 19.59
CA ASN A 19 59.99 -3.63 19.33
C ASN A 19 59.14 -4.66 18.56
N ALA A 20 58.64 -5.67 19.25
CA ALA A 20 57.83 -6.74 18.65
C ALA A 20 56.77 -7.27 19.62
N CYS A 21 55.86 -6.39 20.08
CA CYS A 21 54.61 -6.84 20.71
C CYS A 21 53.39 -5.93 20.40
N ALA A 22 53.57 -4.82 19.69
CA ALA A 22 52.45 -3.93 19.33
C ALA A 22 51.73 -4.32 18.02
N ASN A 23 52.26 -5.26 17.24
CA ASN A 23 51.77 -5.51 15.86
C ASN A 23 50.89 -6.75 15.69
N GLN A 24 50.67 -7.57 16.74
CA GLN A 24 49.77 -8.73 16.65
C GLN A 24 48.32 -8.43 17.07
N VAL A 25 48.08 -7.36 17.84
CA VAL A 25 46.71 -6.97 18.23
C VAL A 25 45.99 -6.29 17.07
N ALA A 26 46.68 -5.45 16.29
CA ALA A 26 46.10 -4.67 15.19
C ALA A 26 45.69 -5.54 13.97
N GLU A 27 46.41 -6.62 13.67
CA GLU A 27 46.03 -7.53 12.56
C GLU A 27 44.86 -8.46 12.91
N SER A 28 44.67 -8.80 14.19
CA SER A 28 43.53 -9.62 14.63
C SER A 28 42.20 -8.87 14.52
N THR A 29 42.21 -7.56 14.77
CA THR A 29 41.03 -6.69 14.64
C THR A 29 40.71 -6.40 13.18
N LYS A 30 41.72 -6.33 12.30
CA LYS A 30 41.51 -6.09 10.86
C LYS A 30 40.96 -7.33 10.13
N ARG A 31 41.32 -8.55 10.54
CA ARG A 31 40.74 -9.79 9.97
C ARG A 31 39.32 -10.07 10.47
N LYS A 32 39.02 -9.83 11.75
CA LYS A 32 37.65 -9.95 12.26
C LYS A 32 36.66 -8.97 11.62
N ASN A 33 37.12 -7.80 11.19
CA ASN A 33 36.27 -6.82 10.51
C ASN A 33 36.17 -7.03 8.98
N ALA A 34 36.99 -7.91 8.39
CA ALA A 34 36.91 -8.26 6.97
C ALA A 34 35.98 -9.46 6.71
N GLU A 35 35.86 -10.39 7.67
CA GLU A 35 34.94 -11.54 7.57
C GLU A 35 33.53 -11.23 8.09
N ALA A 36 33.35 -10.18 8.91
CA ALA A 36 32.02 -9.74 9.35
C ALA A 36 31.24 -8.95 8.29
N ASN A 37 31.86 -8.61 7.15
CA ASN A 37 31.23 -7.83 6.06
C ASN A 37 30.96 -8.67 4.79
N ALA A 38 31.06 -9.99 4.87
CA ALA A 38 30.88 -10.90 3.73
C ALA A 38 29.59 -11.73 3.78
N SER A 39 28.60 -11.34 4.60
CA SER A 39 27.30 -12.02 4.65
C SER A 39 26.14 -11.10 5.06
N ALA A 40 26.18 -9.83 4.63
CA ALA A 40 24.93 -9.09 4.50
C ALA A 40 24.26 -9.59 3.23
N GLU A 41 23.51 -10.69 3.36
CA GLU A 41 22.50 -11.05 2.37
C GLU A 41 21.58 -9.84 2.21
N THR A 42 21.80 -9.07 1.15
CA THR A 42 20.85 -8.07 0.69
C THR A 42 19.55 -8.82 0.43
N LYS A 43 18.61 -8.75 1.38
CA LYS A 43 17.20 -8.98 1.11
C LYS A 43 16.88 -8.21 -0.17
N PRO A 44 16.18 -8.81 -1.15
CA PRO A 44 15.79 -8.08 -2.34
C PRO A 44 15.07 -6.81 -1.87
N HIS A 45 15.62 -5.65 -2.22
CA HIS A 45 14.94 -4.38 -2.03
C HIS A 45 13.81 -4.42 -3.06
N ILE A 46 12.63 -4.87 -2.65
CA ILE A 46 11.46 -4.84 -3.51
C ILE A 46 11.17 -3.36 -3.72
N GLU A 47 11.49 -2.86 -4.91
CA GLU A 47 11.10 -1.53 -5.33
C GLU A 47 9.57 -1.46 -5.35
N VAL A 48 9.00 -0.56 -4.57
CA VAL A 48 7.56 -0.36 -4.52
C VAL A 48 7.18 0.53 -5.70
N THR A 49 6.37 -0.01 -6.61
CA THR A 49 5.80 0.71 -7.76
C THR A 49 4.28 0.58 -7.74
N LEU A 50 3.57 1.37 -8.55
CA LEU A 50 2.12 1.21 -8.67
C LEU A 50 1.72 -0.14 -9.29
N ASP A 51 2.57 -0.74 -10.12
CA ASP A 51 2.34 -2.10 -10.65
C ASP A 51 2.36 -3.17 -9.55
N SER A 52 3.02 -2.89 -8.42
CA SER A 52 3.02 -3.77 -7.25
C SER A 52 1.78 -3.58 -6.35
N LEU A 53 0.94 -2.58 -6.61
CA LEU A 53 -0.30 -2.36 -5.89
C LEU A 53 -1.39 -3.31 -6.42
N THR A 54 -1.83 -4.23 -5.55
CA THR A 54 -2.82 -5.26 -5.87
C THR A 54 -4.02 -4.68 -6.60
N ASN A 55 -4.34 -5.20 -7.79
CA ASN A 55 -5.52 -4.84 -8.57
C ASN A 55 -5.68 -3.33 -8.77
N TYR A 56 -4.58 -2.59 -8.91
CA TYR A 56 -4.60 -1.18 -9.26
C TYR A 56 -5.19 -0.99 -10.66
N GLN A 57 -6.16 -0.10 -10.78
CA GLN A 57 -6.85 0.20 -12.02
C GLN A 57 -7.09 1.71 -12.11
N VAL A 58 -6.70 2.29 -13.25
CA VAL A 58 -7.15 3.62 -13.64
C VAL A 58 -8.53 3.45 -14.29
N ASN A 59 -9.58 3.93 -13.62
CA ASN A 59 -10.96 3.75 -14.08
C ASN A 59 -11.35 4.84 -15.10
N ASN A 60 -10.93 6.08 -14.86
CA ASN A 60 -10.98 7.22 -15.79
C ASN A 60 -10.01 8.32 -15.29
N ASP A 61 -10.03 9.50 -15.91
CA ASP A 61 -9.12 10.60 -15.59
C ASP A 61 -9.18 11.08 -14.12
N ARG A 62 -10.32 10.88 -13.44
CA ARG A 62 -10.57 11.35 -12.06
C ARG A 62 -10.74 10.23 -11.04
N MET A 63 -10.68 8.98 -11.45
CA MET A 63 -10.99 7.83 -10.60
C MET A 63 -9.98 6.71 -10.79
N VAL A 64 -9.44 6.23 -9.68
CA VAL A 64 -8.65 5.00 -9.65
C VAL A 64 -9.18 4.09 -8.54
N SER A 65 -8.90 2.80 -8.65
CA SER A 65 -9.24 1.83 -7.62
C SER A 65 -8.15 0.81 -7.39
N SER A 66 -8.10 0.25 -6.18
CA SER A 66 -7.07 -0.74 -5.84
C SER A 66 -7.44 -1.66 -4.66
N GLY A 67 -6.57 -2.66 -4.44
CA GLY A 67 -6.41 -3.33 -3.15
C GLY A 67 -5.73 -2.42 -2.13
N LEU A 68 -5.29 -2.99 -1.02
CA LEU A 68 -4.84 -2.21 0.14
C LEU A 68 -3.49 -1.55 -0.13
N PRO A 69 -3.41 -0.20 -0.17
CA PRO A 69 -2.14 0.49 -0.36
C PRO A 69 -1.25 0.34 0.88
N SER A 70 0.07 0.36 0.64
CA SER A 70 1.07 0.53 1.70
C SER A 70 1.38 2.02 1.86
N ALA A 71 2.14 2.39 2.89
CA ALA A 71 2.62 3.77 3.05
C ALA A 71 3.37 4.29 1.80
N ALA A 72 4.21 3.44 1.19
CA ALA A 72 4.93 3.79 -0.02
C ALA A 72 3.99 3.92 -1.23
N HIS A 73 2.95 3.08 -1.34
CA HIS A 73 1.94 3.22 -2.39
C HIS A 73 1.18 4.55 -2.26
N PHE A 74 0.79 4.97 -1.05
CA PHE A 74 0.08 6.24 -0.88
C PHE A 74 0.91 7.45 -1.32
N GLN A 75 2.24 7.43 -1.11
CA GLN A 75 3.12 8.47 -1.63
C GLN A 75 3.11 8.49 -3.17
N LEU A 76 3.25 7.33 -3.81
CA LEU A 76 3.20 7.23 -5.29
C LEU A 76 1.84 7.69 -5.84
N LEU A 77 0.74 7.31 -5.20
CA LEU A 77 -0.61 7.72 -5.58
C LEU A 77 -0.78 9.24 -5.50
N LYS A 78 -0.25 9.87 -4.44
CA LYS A 78 -0.20 11.33 -4.32
C LYS A 78 0.58 11.96 -5.47
N ASP A 79 1.74 11.38 -5.82
CA ASP A 79 2.58 11.89 -6.90
C ASP A 79 1.88 11.78 -8.28
N GLU A 80 0.97 10.80 -8.44
CA GLU A 80 0.06 10.67 -9.60
C GLU A 80 -1.18 11.59 -9.55
N GLY A 81 -1.22 12.52 -8.59
CA GLY A 81 -2.28 13.52 -8.44
C GLY A 81 -3.52 13.04 -7.70
N ILE A 82 -3.46 11.90 -6.98
CA ILE A 82 -4.53 11.55 -6.04
C ILE A 82 -4.57 12.58 -4.91
N SER A 83 -5.75 13.10 -4.64
CA SER A 83 -6.04 14.09 -3.60
C SER A 83 -6.95 13.53 -2.51
N ARG A 84 -7.75 12.50 -2.83
CA ARG A 84 -8.74 11.93 -1.92
C ARG A 84 -8.74 10.41 -1.92
N VAL A 85 -9.02 9.82 -0.77
CA VAL A 85 -9.02 8.38 -0.54
C VAL A 85 -10.34 7.94 0.09
N ILE A 86 -10.98 6.95 -0.53
CA ILE A 86 -12.12 6.23 -0.01
C ILE A 86 -11.67 4.82 0.38
N ASP A 87 -11.73 4.51 1.67
CA ASP A 87 -11.47 3.17 2.21
C ASP A 87 -12.78 2.44 2.48
N LEU A 88 -12.99 1.31 1.80
CA LEU A 88 -14.20 0.49 1.93
C LEU A 88 -14.10 -0.63 2.99
N ILE A 89 -13.01 -0.70 3.76
CA ILE A 89 -12.78 -1.76 4.76
C ILE A 89 -13.47 -1.39 6.09
N PRO A 90 -14.25 -2.32 6.69
CA PRO A 90 -14.85 -2.10 8.00
C PRO A 90 -13.85 -2.21 9.17
N GLY A 91 -14.23 -1.68 10.33
CA GLY A 91 -13.46 -1.77 11.58
C GLY A 91 -12.59 -0.54 11.88
N GLU A 92 -11.58 -0.72 12.74
CA GLU A 92 -10.70 0.38 13.18
C GLU A 92 -9.70 0.77 12.09
N ARG A 93 -9.84 1.98 11.55
CA ARG A 93 -9.02 2.50 10.43
C ARG A 93 -8.13 3.70 10.79
N GLY A 94 -8.01 4.03 12.09
CA GLY A 94 -7.32 5.22 12.55
C GLY A 94 -5.86 5.34 12.09
N GLN A 95 -5.13 4.22 12.03
CA GLN A 95 -3.72 4.25 11.59
C GLN A 95 -3.56 4.59 10.11
N GLU A 96 -4.47 4.12 9.26
CA GLU A 96 -4.44 4.44 7.83
C GLU A 96 -4.89 5.88 7.58
N LYS A 97 -5.96 6.31 8.26
CA LYS A 97 -6.40 7.70 8.26
C LYS A 97 -5.24 8.66 8.56
N LEU A 98 -4.51 8.43 9.66
CA LEU A 98 -3.37 9.26 10.04
C LEU A 98 -2.26 9.26 8.98
N MET A 99 -2.02 8.14 8.33
CA MET A 99 -1.01 8.01 7.27
C MET A 99 -1.40 8.80 6.02
N VAL A 100 -2.66 8.69 5.60
CA VAL A 100 -3.21 9.40 4.43
C VAL A 100 -3.25 10.92 4.69
N GLU A 101 -3.74 11.33 5.87
CA GLU A 101 -3.81 12.74 6.24
C GLU A 101 -2.41 13.38 6.42
N ALA A 102 -1.40 12.62 6.87
CA ALA A 102 -0.02 13.09 6.92
C ALA A 102 0.56 13.41 5.53
N LEU A 103 -0.02 12.83 4.47
CA LEU A 103 0.30 13.17 3.08
C LEU A 103 -0.57 14.32 2.53
N SER A 104 -1.40 14.95 3.36
CA SER A 104 -2.36 15.99 2.95
C SER A 104 -3.39 15.50 1.94
N LEU A 105 -3.73 14.22 2.00
CA LEU A 105 -4.83 13.61 1.24
C LEU A 105 -6.08 13.58 2.13
N ASP A 106 -7.24 13.86 1.55
CA ASP A 106 -8.50 13.69 2.28
C ASP A 106 -8.82 12.20 2.42
N TYR A 107 -9.35 11.81 3.58
CA TYR A 107 -9.66 10.42 3.90
C TYR A 107 -11.12 10.26 4.28
N HIS A 108 -11.80 9.31 3.65
CA HIS A 108 -13.18 8.93 3.96
C HIS A 108 -13.31 7.41 4.07
N ASN A 109 -13.81 6.92 5.21
CA ASN A 109 -14.03 5.49 5.39
C ASN A 109 -15.52 5.17 5.31
N ILE A 110 -15.87 4.28 4.40
CA ILE A 110 -17.22 3.75 4.23
C ILE A 110 -17.15 2.28 4.61
N GLN A 111 -17.69 1.92 5.77
CA GLN A 111 -17.57 0.55 6.28
C GLN A 111 -18.52 -0.39 5.54
N VAL A 112 -18.00 -1.11 4.54
CA VAL A 112 -18.77 -2.05 3.72
C VAL A 112 -18.50 -3.49 4.17
N GLU A 113 -19.44 -4.04 4.92
CA GLU A 113 -19.44 -5.46 5.28
C GLU A 113 -19.48 -6.33 4.01
N TRP A 114 -18.65 -7.37 3.95
CA TRP A 114 -18.46 -8.14 2.71
C TRP A 114 -19.74 -8.91 2.32
N GLU A 115 -20.38 -9.53 3.29
CA GLU A 115 -21.59 -10.32 3.13
C GLU A 115 -22.86 -9.46 3.08
N HIS A 116 -22.76 -8.18 3.43
CA HIS A 116 -23.90 -7.28 3.59
C HIS A 116 -23.63 -5.85 3.08
N PRO A 117 -23.24 -5.66 1.81
CA PRO A 117 -23.15 -4.32 1.22
C PRO A 117 -24.55 -3.67 1.16
N THR A 118 -24.62 -2.38 1.49
CA THR A 118 -25.91 -1.68 1.62
C THR A 118 -26.03 -0.49 0.66
N LEU A 119 -27.27 -0.15 0.32
CA LEU A 119 -27.57 1.05 -0.46
C LEU A 119 -27.11 2.34 0.25
N ALA A 120 -27.11 2.35 1.60
CA ALA A 120 -26.58 3.48 2.37
C ALA A 120 -25.07 3.65 2.15
N ASN A 121 -24.30 2.55 2.08
CA ASN A 121 -22.89 2.62 1.74
C ASN A 121 -22.68 3.24 0.34
N PHE A 122 -23.49 2.84 -0.63
CA PHE A 122 -23.38 3.39 -1.98
C PHE A 122 -23.78 4.87 -2.06
N LYS A 123 -24.83 5.28 -1.33
CA LYS A 123 -25.25 6.68 -1.25
C LYS A 123 -24.17 7.55 -0.62
N ASP A 124 -23.53 7.08 0.45
CA ASP A 124 -22.37 7.74 1.05
C ASP A 124 -21.21 7.87 0.05
N TYR A 125 -20.90 6.78 -0.66
CA TYR A 125 -19.89 6.78 -1.73
C TYR A 125 -20.17 7.83 -2.80
N THR A 126 -21.38 7.85 -3.35
CA THR A 126 -21.76 8.83 -4.38
C THR A 126 -21.74 10.27 -3.84
N GLY A 127 -22.13 10.47 -2.58
CA GLY A 127 -22.12 11.78 -1.94
C GLY A 127 -20.70 12.32 -1.75
N TYR A 128 -19.75 11.47 -1.35
CA TYR A 128 -18.35 11.85 -1.27
C TYR A 128 -17.73 12.10 -2.65
N MET A 129 -17.99 11.21 -3.62
CA MET A 129 -17.51 11.37 -5.00
C MET A 129 -18.03 12.65 -5.67
N ALA A 130 -19.25 13.10 -5.33
CA ALA A 130 -19.86 14.32 -5.87
C ALA A 130 -19.28 15.62 -5.28
N GLN A 131 -18.48 15.55 -4.22
CA GLN A 131 -17.73 16.71 -3.73
C GLN A 131 -16.63 17.01 -4.75
N GLU A 132 -16.67 18.16 -5.42
CA GLU A 132 -15.58 18.61 -6.28
C GLU A 132 -14.70 19.59 -5.49
N ASN A 133 -13.46 19.20 -5.22
CA ASN A 133 -12.48 20.09 -4.56
C ASN A 133 -11.72 20.96 -5.56
N SER A 134 -11.56 20.48 -6.81
CA SER A 134 -10.95 21.21 -7.93
C SER A 134 -11.23 20.49 -9.26
N THR A 135 -10.86 21.09 -10.38
CA THR A 135 -10.96 20.47 -11.71
C THR A 135 -10.04 19.26 -11.89
N ASP A 136 -8.96 19.19 -11.10
CA ASP A 136 -7.89 18.18 -11.21
C ASP A 136 -7.99 17.13 -10.09
N ASP A 137 -9.12 17.10 -9.38
CA ASP A 137 -9.35 16.21 -8.25
C ASP A 137 -9.46 14.74 -8.70
N LYS A 138 -8.61 13.88 -8.15
CA LYS A 138 -8.56 12.45 -8.46
C LYS A 138 -8.74 11.63 -7.19
N VAL A 139 -9.68 10.70 -7.23
CA VAL A 139 -10.08 9.91 -6.06
C VAL A 139 -9.60 8.46 -6.20
N LEU A 140 -8.96 7.96 -5.16
CA LEU A 140 -8.70 6.54 -4.97
C LEU A 140 -9.85 5.89 -4.21
N THR A 141 -10.45 4.85 -4.76
CA THR A 141 -11.33 3.93 -4.02
C THR A 141 -10.61 2.62 -3.76
N HIS A 142 -10.37 2.23 -2.52
CA HIS A 142 -9.69 0.96 -2.22
C HIS A 142 -10.43 0.08 -1.22
N CYS A 143 -10.06 -1.20 -1.25
CA CYS A 143 -10.36 -2.15 -0.18
C CYS A 143 -9.19 -3.11 -0.01
N LYS A 144 -9.43 -4.39 0.32
CA LYS A 144 -8.34 -5.36 0.47
C LYS A 144 -7.78 -5.83 -0.89
N LEU A 145 -8.66 -6.21 -1.81
CA LEU A 145 -8.33 -6.85 -3.10
C LEU A 145 -8.93 -6.10 -4.32
N ASN A 146 -9.40 -4.87 -4.12
CA ASN A 146 -10.21 -4.12 -5.08
C ASN A 146 -11.58 -4.72 -5.45
N TRP A 147 -12.06 -5.76 -4.76
CA TRP A 147 -13.36 -6.35 -5.12
C TRP A 147 -14.55 -5.42 -4.82
N ARG A 148 -14.57 -4.81 -3.63
CA ARG A 148 -15.56 -3.78 -3.28
C ARG A 148 -15.41 -2.55 -4.17
N GLY A 149 -14.16 -2.12 -4.36
CA GLY A 149 -13.82 -0.92 -5.14
C GLY A 149 -14.26 -1.04 -6.60
N ALA A 150 -14.01 -2.18 -7.24
CA ALA A 150 -14.45 -2.45 -8.61
C ALA A 150 -15.98 -2.39 -8.74
N VAL A 151 -16.75 -2.93 -7.77
CA VAL A 151 -18.22 -2.85 -7.83
C VAL A 151 -18.72 -1.42 -7.60
N PHE A 152 -18.17 -0.70 -6.62
CA PHE A 152 -18.59 0.67 -6.31
C PHE A 152 -18.26 1.64 -7.46
N THR A 153 -17.07 1.53 -8.05
CA THR A 153 -16.68 2.33 -9.22
C THR A 153 -17.52 1.98 -10.45
N TYR A 154 -17.79 0.69 -10.71
CA TYR A 154 -18.72 0.25 -11.76
C TYR A 154 -20.09 0.92 -11.62
N LEU A 155 -20.71 0.82 -10.44
CA LEU A 155 -22.03 1.39 -10.18
C LEU A 155 -22.04 2.91 -10.32
N TYR A 156 -21.01 3.60 -9.80
CA TYR A 156 -20.93 5.05 -9.89
C TYR A 156 -20.80 5.54 -11.34
N ARG A 157 -19.99 4.86 -12.15
CA ARG A 157 -19.81 5.19 -13.57
C ARG A 157 -21.13 5.13 -14.34
N ILE A 158 -21.93 4.08 -14.14
CA ILE A 158 -23.17 3.90 -14.91
C ILE A 158 -24.35 4.71 -14.34
N THR A 159 -24.37 4.99 -13.03
CA THR A 159 -25.50 5.69 -12.38
C THR A 159 -25.28 7.19 -12.27
N ALA A 160 -24.09 7.63 -11.86
CA ALA A 160 -23.80 9.04 -11.60
C ALA A 160 -23.15 9.74 -12.79
N LEU A 161 -22.26 9.05 -13.52
CA LEU A 161 -21.56 9.63 -14.67
C LEU A 161 -22.26 9.36 -16.01
N GLY A 162 -23.20 8.41 -16.04
CA GLY A 162 -23.89 8.00 -17.27
C GLY A 162 -22.95 7.34 -18.29
N GLU A 163 -21.84 6.78 -17.83
CA GLU A 163 -20.89 6.06 -18.68
C GLU A 163 -21.47 4.73 -19.20
N SER A 164 -20.84 4.18 -20.23
CA SER A 164 -21.27 2.90 -20.85
C SER A 164 -21.21 1.75 -19.85
N GLU A 165 -22.33 1.07 -19.64
CA GLU A 165 -22.39 -0.15 -18.82
C GLU A 165 -21.44 -1.23 -19.31
N LEU A 166 -21.32 -1.40 -20.63
CA LEU A 166 -20.46 -2.42 -21.23
C LEU A 166 -18.99 -2.22 -20.86
N LEU A 167 -18.50 -0.97 -20.94
CA LEU A 167 -17.12 -0.64 -20.60
C LEU A 167 -16.89 -0.74 -19.09
N ALA A 168 -17.80 -0.17 -18.29
CA ALA A 168 -17.69 -0.24 -16.84
C ALA A 168 -17.73 -1.69 -16.32
N LYS A 169 -18.54 -2.55 -16.94
CA LYS A 169 -18.60 -3.98 -16.65
C LYS A 169 -17.30 -4.68 -17.03
N GLN A 170 -16.73 -4.39 -18.20
CA GLN A 170 -15.45 -4.98 -18.60
C GLN A 170 -14.37 -4.70 -17.55
N ASP A 171 -14.31 -3.47 -17.05
CA ASP A 171 -13.37 -3.06 -16.02
C ASP A 171 -13.60 -3.77 -14.68
N LEU A 172 -14.87 -3.94 -14.27
CA LEU A 172 -15.22 -4.74 -13.09
C LEU A 172 -14.75 -6.20 -13.24
N LEU A 173 -15.07 -6.83 -14.37
CA LEU A 173 -14.77 -8.24 -14.63
C LEU A 173 -13.27 -8.51 -14.83
N ALA A 174 -12.49 -7.50 -15.20
CA ALA A 174 -11.03 -7.58 -15.21
C ALA A 174 -10.44 -7.76 -13.80
N ILE A 175 -11.14 -7.30 -12.77
CA ILE A 175 -10.74 -7.48 -11.37
C ILE A 175 -11.28 -8.80 -10.81
N TRP A 176 -12.58 -9.04 -10.95
CA TRP A 176 -13.24 -10.26 -10.48
C TRP A 176 -14.67 -10.41 -11.00
N GLN A 177 -15.18 -11.64 -10.97
CA GLN A 177 -16.59 -11.92 -11.22
C GLN A 177 -17.38 -11.79 -9.91
N PRO A 178 -18.38 -10.89 -9.82
CA PRO A 178 -19.18 -10.74 -8.60
C PRO A 178 -19.85 -12.04 -8.19
N ASN A 179 -19.76 -12.41 -6.92
CA ASN A 179 -20.53 -13.53 -6.37
C ASN A 179 -22.02 -13.16 -6.20
N GLN A 180 -22.82 -14.09 -5.68
CA GLN A 180 -24.26 -13.89 -5.53
C GLN A 180 -24.62 -12.65 -4.68
N THR A 181 -23.91 -12.42 -3.57
CA THR A 181 -24.13 -11.25 -2.69
C THR A 181 -23.92 -9.94 -3.44
N TRP A 182 -22.78 -9.82 -4.13
CA TRP A 182 -22.42 -8.58 -4.83
C TRP A 182 -23.25 -8.38 -6.10
N PHE A 183 -23.66 -9.46 -6.77
CA PHE A 183 -24.65 -9.41 -7.84
C PHE A 183 -26.00 -8.88 -7.35
N GLN A 184 -26.51 -9.37 -6.21
CA GLN A 184 -27.77 -8.86 -5.62
C GLN A 184 -27.66 -7.38 -5.24
N PHE A 185 -26.51 -6.97 -4.68
CA PHE A 185 -26.25 -5.58 -4.37
C PHE A 185 -26.24 -4.68 -5.62
N ILE A 186 -25.58 -5.10 -6.71
CA ILE A 186 -25.58 -4.38 -7.98
C ILE A 186 -27.01 -4.14 -8.48
N ASN A 187 -27.85 -5.18 -8.48
CA ASN A 187 -29.26 -5.04 -8.89
C ASN A 187 -30.04 -4.11 -7.95
N THR A 188 -29.82 -4.21 -6.63
CA THR A 188 -30.47 -3.33 -5.64
C THR A 188 -30.18 -1.86 -5.92
N VAL A 189 -28.94 -1.52 -6.25
CA VAL A 189 -28.55 -0.14 -6.58
C VAL A 189 -29.18 0.33 -7.90
N ILE A 190 -29.22 -0.53 -8.92
CA ILE A 190 -29.82 -0.20 -10.21
C ILE A 190 -31.34 -0.03 -10.09
N ASP A 191 -32.00 -0.85 -9.29
CA ASP A 191 -33.43 -0.74 -9.03
C ASP A 191 -33.75 0.57 -8.29
N ASP A 192 -32.99 0.94 -7.26
CA ASP A 192 -33.12 2.24 -6.56
C ASP A 192 -32.90 3.41 -7.52
N PHE A 193 -31.88 3.31 -8.39
CA PHE A 193 -31.61 4.33 -9.40
C PHE A 193 -32.77 4.50 -10.38
N ASN A 194 -33.26 3.39 -10.95
CA ASN A 194 -34.36 3.38 -11.91
C ASN A 194 -35.65 3.92 -11.30
N GLN A 195 -35.96 3.51 -10.07
CA GLN A 195 -37.13 4.00 -9.34
C GLN A 195 -37.02 5.50 -9.05
N THR A 196 -35.86 5.98 -8.60
CA THR A 196 -35.65 7.37 -8.21
C THR A 196 -35.65 8.32 -9.41
N HIS A 197 -35.14 7.87 -10.56
CA HIS A 197 -34.95 8.71 -11.75
C HIS A 197 -35.96 8.41 -12.87
N ASN A 198 -36.92 7.50 -12.67
CA ASN A 198 -37.81 6.99 -13.71
C ASN A 198 -37.01 6.54 -14.97
N ALA A 199 -35.93 5.81 -14.73
CA ALA A 199 -34.99 5.34 -15.75
C ALA A 199 -35.14 3.84 -16.03
N GLN A 200 -34.42 3.35 -17.04
CA GLN A 200 -34.39 1.93 -17.44
C GLN A 200 -32.95 1.46 -17.65
N LEU A 201 -32.07 1.79 -16.70
CA LEU A 201 -30.72 1.26 -16.67
C LEU A 201 -30.76 -0.24 -16.44
N VAL A 202 -30.03 -0.99 -17.25
CA VAL A 202 -29.92 -2.46 -17.14
C VAL A 202 -28.46 -2.82 -17.02
N THR A 203 -28.16 -3.77 -16.12
CA THR A 203 -26.85 -4.42 -16.02
C THR A 203 -26.86 -5.74 -16.74
N SER A 204 -25.76 -6.04 -17.42
CA SER A 204 -25.50 -7.35 -18.02
C SER A 204 -24.56 -8.20 -17.15
N VAL A 205 -24.12 -7.70 -15.98
CA VAL A 205 -23.32 -8.45 -15.01
C VAL A 205 -24.09 -9.70 -14.56
N THR A 206 -23.42 -10.84 -14.52
CA THR A 206 -23.95 -12.11 -14.00
C THR A 206 -23.22 -12.50 -12.72
N PRO A 207 -23.83 -13.28 -11.81
CA PRO A 207 -23.11 -13.81 -10.67
C PRO A 207 -22.07 -14.86 -11.12
N GLN A 208 -21.01 -15.04 -10.33
CA GLN A 208 -20.12 -16.18 -10.44
C GLN A 208 -20.93 -17.48 -10.25
N VAL A 209 -20.75 -18.43 -11.16
CA VAL A 209 -21.36 -19.75 -11.04
C VAL A 209 -20.53 -20.58 -10.06
N GLU A 210 -21.10 -20.92 -8.92
CA GLU A 210 -20.48 -21.89 -8.02
C GLU A 210 -20.55 -23.29 -8.65
N PRO A 211 -19.46 -24.08 -8.60
CA PRO A 211 -19.53 -25.48 -8.99
C PRO A 211 -20.62 -26.17 -8.15
N LEU A 212 -21.49 -26.95 -8.79
CA LEU A 212 -22.39 -27.84 -8.06
C LEU A 212 -21.53 -28.75 -7.18
N GLU A 213 -21.64 -28.62 -5.86
CA GLU A 213 -21.06 -29.60 -4.94
C GLU A 213 -21.64 -30.97 -5.31
N GLN A 214 -20.76 -31.88 -5.76
CA GLN A 214 -21.09 -33.27 -6.09
C GLN A 214 -21.06 -34.14 -4.85
#